data_AF-A0A496P3Q8-F1
#
_entry.id   AF-A0A496P3Q8-F1
#
_cell.length_a   1.000
_cell.length_b   1.000
_cell.length_c   1.000
_cell.angle_alpha   90.00
_cell.angle_beta   90.00
_cell.angle_gamma   90.00
#
_symmetry.space_group_name_H-M   'P 1'
#
loop_
_entity.id
_entity.type
_entity.pdbx_description
1 polymer ?
#
loop_
_entity_poly.entity_id
_entity_poly.type
_entity_poly.pdbx_seq_one_letter_code
_entity_poly.pdbx_strand_id
1 'polypeptide(L)'
;NFSNMTKFSFDSKDGHYNGNVLKVYYSTDYQPSGNILNATLTDITSAFTISSNNTNYPATFTNSGHWIKPSTLTGNGFIIFEYHGGGSLPTTTIQIDNIKVE
;
A
#
# COMPACT_ATOMS: atom_id res chain seq x y z
N ASN A 1 -3.25 -11.40 -10.88
CA ASN A 1 -4.00 -11.18 -12.15
C ASN A 1 -5.29 -10.46 -11.80
N PHE A 2 -5.43 -9.21 -12.27
CA PHE A 2 -6.56 -8.33 -11.99
C PHE A 2 -7.89 -8.82 -12.55
N SER A 3 -7.89 -9.72 -13.54
CA SER A 3 -9.13 -10.33 -14.04
C SER A 3 -9.80 -11.27 -13.04
N ASN A 4 -9.06 -11.75 -12.02
CA ASN A 4 -9.53 -12.77 -11.07
C ASN A 4 -9.73 -12.23 -9.66
N MET A 5 -9.74 -10.92 -9.48
CA MET A 5 -10.00 -10.27 -8.18
C MET A 5 -11.02 -9.15 -8.36
N THR A 6 -11.70 -8.81 -7.27
CA THR A 6 -12.67 -7.73 -7.13
C THR A 6 -12.19 -6.66 -6.15
N LYS A 7 -11.42 -7.04 -5.13
CA LYS A 7 -10.94 -6.13 -4.10
C LYS A 7 -9.62 -6.57 -3.48
N PHE A 8 -8.94 -5.63 -2.84
CA PHE A 8 -7.69 -5.82 -2.14
C PHE A 8 -7.75 -5.19 -0.76
N SER A 9 -7.21 -5.85 0.26
CA SER A 9 -7.15 -5.33 1.62
C SER A 9 -5.85 -5.74 2.34
N PHE A 10 -5.52 -5.00 3.38
CA PHE A 10 -4.43 -5.26 4.30
C PHE A 10 -4.69 -4.57 5.64
N ASP A 11 -3.98 -5.00 6.67
CA ASP A 11 -3.95 -4.37 7.97
C ASP A 11 -2.62 -3.61 8.14
N SER A 12 -2.66 -2.46 8.81
CA SER A 12 -1.49 -1.61 9.04
C SER A 12 -1.28 -1.30 10.51
N LYS A 13 -0.02 -1.09 10.90
CA LYS A 13 0.35 -0.67 12.25
C LYS A 13 1.55 0.26 12.18
N ASP A 14 1.41 1.48 12.69
CA ASP A 14 2.52 2.43 12.78
C ASP A 14 3.21 2.40 14.15
N GLY A 15 4.42 2.92 14.18
CA GLY A 15 5.18 3.22 15.39
C GLY A 15 6.21 4.30 15.12
N HIS A 16 6.63 5.01 16.15
CA HIS A 16 7.54 6.16 16.03
C HIS A 16 7.02 7.21 15.04
N TYR A 17 5.72 7.48 15.06
CA TYR A 17 5.08 8.35 14.09
C TYR A 17 5.69 9.75 14.07
N ASN A 18 6.13 10.18 12.89
CA ASN A 18 6.52 11.56 12.59
C ASN A 18 6.01 12.03 11.21
N GLY A 19 5.09 11.28 10.60
CA GLY A 19 4.45 11.63 9.33
C GLY A 19 3.99 10.40 8.54
N ASN A 20 3.20 10.65 7.50
CA ASN A 20 2.69 9.59 6.63
C ASN A 20 3.76 9.18 5.61
N VAL A 21 4.11 7.90 5.61
CA VAL A 21 5.21 7.34 4.79
C VAL A 21 4.77 6.19 3.89
N LEU A 22 3.59 5.59 4.10
CA LEU A 22 3.12 4.50 3.26
C LEU A 22 2.27 5.03 2.11
N LYS A 23 2.62 4.63 0.89
CA LYS A 23 1.82 4.79 -0.31
C LYS A 23 1.48 3.43 -0.91
N VAL A 24 0.32 3.34 -1.55
CA VAL A 24 -0.16 2.13 -2.21
C VAL A 24 -0.52 2.45 -3.66
N TYR A 25 0.01 1.65 -4.57
CA TYR A 25 -0.21 1.80 -6.01
C TYR A 25 -0.68 0.49 -6.65
N TYR A 26 -1.22 0.60 -7.86
CA TYR A 26 -1.18 -0.52 -8.79
C TYR A 26 -0.44 -0.15 -10.08
N SER A 27 0.08 -1.16 -10.77
CA SER A 27 0.69 -1.06 -12.10
C SER A 27 0.40 -2.30 -12.93
N THR A 28 0.23 -2.12 -14.25
CA THR A 28 0.07 -3.21 -15.24
C THR A 28 1.30 -3.38 -16.13
N ASP A 29 2.28 -2.48 -16.04
CA ASP A 29 3.48 -2.45 -16.87
C ASP A 29 4.78 -2.68 -16.07
N TYR A 30 4.72 -2.72 -14.73
CA TYR A 30 5.86 -3.04 -13.89
C TYR A 30 6.47 -4.40 -14.25
N GLN A 31 7.80 -4.40 -14.43
CA GLN A 31 8.60 -5.59 -14.66
C GLN A 31 9.30 -5.98 -13.35
N PRO A 32 9.00 -7.17 -12.79
CA PRO A 32 9.71 -7.69 -11.61
C PRO A 32 11.23 -7.62 -11.77
N SER A 33 11.92 -7.20 -10.70
CA SER A 33 13.37 -6.97 -10.69
C SER A 33 13.87 -5.84 -11.61
N GLY A 34 12.97 -5.15 -12.33
CA GLY A 34 13.27 -3.94 -13.08
C GLY A 34 13.27 -2.68 -12.21
N ASN A 35 13.68 -1.57 -12.82
CA ASN A 35 13.59 -0.26 -12.17
C ASN A 35 12.13 0.17 -12.05
N ILE A 36 11.66 0.37 -10.82
CA ILE A 36 10.28 0.80 -10.51
C ILE A 36 9.92 2.13 -11.17
N LEU A 37 10.90 3.02 -11.40
CA LEU A 37 10.69 4.33 -12.01
C LEU A 37 10.28 4.26 -13.50
N ASN A 38 10.44 3.11 -14.14
CA ASN A 38 10.02 2.90 -15.52
C ASN A 38 8.56 2.46 -15.65
N ALA A 39 7.88 2.16 -14.53
CA ALA A 39 6.50 1.69 -14.52
C ALA A 39 5.52 2.86 -14.32
N THR A 40 4.32 2.70 -14.86
CA THR A 40 3.21 3.61 -14.58
C THR A 40 2.54 3.21 -13.28
N LEU A 41 2.60 4.08 -12.27
CA LEU A 41 2.01 3.85 -10.95
C LEU A 41 0.72 4.64 -10.79
N THR A 42 -0.40 3.96 -10.54
CA THR A 42 -1.67 4.61 -10.18
C THR A 42 -1.82 4.61 -8.66
N ASP A 43 -1.84 5.81 -8.05
CA ASP A 43 -1.99 5.97 -6.60
C ASP A 43 -3.41 5.58 -6.16
N ILE A 44 -3.49 4.59 -5.27
CA ILE A 44 -4.73 4.11 -4.65
C ILE A 44 -4.69 4.25 -3.12
N THR A 45 -3.73 4.99 -2.58
CA THR A 45 -3.53 5.18 -1.13
C THR A 45 -4.79 5.70 -0.45
N SER A 46 -5.53 6.59 -1.09
CA SER A 46 -6.76 7.20 -0.54
C SER A 46 -7.91 6.21 -0.34
N ALA A 47 -7.82 4.99 -0.88
CA ALA A 47 -8.79 3.94 -0.63
C ALA A 47 -8.63 3.30 0.77
N PHE A 48 -7.54 3.58 1.48
CA PHE A 48 -7.19 2.90 2.72
C PHE A 48 -7.13 3.86 3.92
N THR A 49 -7.51 3.34 5.09
CA THR A 49 -7.27 3.99 6.39
C THR A 49 -5.99 3.44 7.00
N ILE A 50 -4.87 4.14 6.80
CA ILE A 50 -3.56 3.69 7.29
C ILE A 50 -3.36 4.11 8.75
N SER A 51 -2.84 3.18 9.55
CA SER A 51 -2.44 3.43 10.94
C SER A 51 -1.52 4.67 11.04
N SER A 52 -1.80 5.58 11.96
CA SER A 52 -1.08 6.84 12.10
C SER A 52 -1.20 7.42 13.52
N ASN A 53 -0.31 8.36 13.84
CA ASN A 53 -0.25 9.12 15.09
C ASN A 53 0.14 8.29 16.33
N ASN A 54 0.86 7.18 16.17
CA ASN A 54 1.31 6.37 17.30
C ASN A 54 2.82 6.52 17.58
N THR A 55 3.17 7.02 18.77
CA THR A 55 4.57 7.13 19.23
C THR A 55 5.23 5.75 19.43
N ASN A 56 4.46 4.78 19.94
CA ASN A 56 4.85 3.39 20.13
C ASN A 56 3.89 2.49 19.35
N TYR A 57 4.27 1.24 19.07
CA TYR A 57 3.38 0.30 18.39
C TYR A 57 2.11 0.03 19.22
N PRO A 58 0.90 0.20 18.64
CA PRO A 58 -0.33 -0.20 19.30
C PRO A 58 -0.44 -1.73 19.39
N ALA A 59 -1.24 -2.23 20.32
CA ALA A 59 -1.41 -3.66 20.55
C ALA A 59 -1.99 -4.38 19.32
N THR A 60 -2.98 -3.78 18.66
CA THR A 60 -3.69 -4.35 17.51
C THR A 60 -3.33 -3.63 16.21
N PHE A 61 -3.47 -4.31 15.08
CA PHE A 61 -3.41 -3.66 13.77
C PHE A 61 -4.68 -2.88 13.49
N THR A 62 -4.56 -1.81 12.69
CA THR A 62 -5.67 -1.10 12.06
C THR A 62 -6.10 -1.87 10.82
N ASN A 63 -7.37 -2.22 10.71
CA ASN A 63 -7.92 -2.70 9.44
C ASN A 63 -7.92 -1.54 8.45
N SER A 64 -7.14 -1.66 7.37
CA SER A 64 -6.93 -0.54 6.44
C SER A 64 -8.05 -0.39 5.42
N GLY A 65 -9.06 -1.26 5.44
CA GLY A 65 -10.18 -1.26 4.51
C GLY A 65 -9.89 -1.96 3.19
N HIS A 66 -10.75 -1.72 2.20
CA HIS A 66 -10.65 -2.36 0.88
C HIS A 66 -10.50 -1.30 -0.21
N TRP A 67 -9.59 -1.56 -1.14
CA TRP A 67 -9.68 -0.97 -2.46
C TRP A 67 -10.51 -1.86 -3.37
N ILE A 68 -11.57 -1.29 -3.97
CA ILE A 68 -12.39 -1.98 -4.97
C ILE A 68 -11.75 -1.76 -6.34
N LYS A 69 -11.39 -2.87 -7.00
CA LYS A 69 -10.76 -2.83 -8.32
C LYS A 69 -11.75 -2.29 -9.36
N PRO A 70 -11.39 -1.28 -10.18
CA PRO A 70 -12.19 -0.87 -11.32
C PRO A 70 -12.49 -2.06 -12.26
N SER A 71 -13.72 -2.19 -12.74
CA SER A 71 -14.11 -3.31 -13.63
C SER A 71 -13.32 -3.32 -14.93
N THR A 72 -12.88 -2.16 -15.41
CA THR A 72 -12.05 -1.99 -16.61
C THR A 72 -10.61 -2.46 -16.45
N LEU A 73 -10.10 -2.57 -15.22
CA LEU A 73 -8.75 -3.04 -14.94
C LEU A 73 -8.71 -4.57 -15.00
N THR A 74 -7.98 -5.11 -15.97
CA THR A 74 -7.89 -6.56 -16.25
C THR A 74 -6.45 -6.97 -16.56
N GLY A 75 -6.19 -8.27 -16.64
CA GLY A 75 -4.88 -8.81 -17.00
C GLY A 75 -3.88 -8.88 -15.86
N ASN A 76 -2.61 -9.09 -16.19
CA ASN A 76 -1.56 -9.17 -15.18
C ASN A 76 -1.14 -7.78 -14.69
N GLY A 77 -0.74 -7.72 -13.42
CA GLY A 77 -0.30 -6.49 -12.79
C GLY A 77 -0.03 -6.71 -11.31
N PHE A 78 0.34 -5.64 -10.62
CA PHE A 78 0.90 -5.65 -9.28
C PHE A 78 0.23 -4.60 -8.40
N ILE A 79 0.02 -4.94 -7.13
CA ILE A 79 -0.17 -3.97 -6.05
C ILE A 79 1.20 -3.70 -5.45
N ILE A 80 1.53 -2.43 -5.24
CA ILE A 80 2.86 -1.98 -4.83
C ILE A 80 2.69 -1.15 -3.55
N PHE A 81 3.47 -1.49 -2.53
CA PHE A 81 3.63 -0.67 -1.34
C PHE A 81 4.95 0.09 -1.45
N GLU A 82 4.89 1.41 -1.34
CA GLU A 82 6.09 2.26 -1.27
C GLU A 82 6.22 2.82 0.13
N TYR A 83 7.43 2.69 0.68
CA TYR A 83 7.85 3.46 1.84
C TYR A 83 8.49 4.77 1.36
N HIS A 84 7.70 5.84 1.34
CA HIS A 84 8.11 7.19 0.97
C HIS A 84 8.57 7.97 2.21
N GLY A 85 9.73 7.60 2.73
CA GLY A 85 10.36 8.22 3.90
C GLY A 85 11.89 8.27 3.82
N GLY A 86 12.53 8.99 4.75
CA GLY A 86 14.00 9.11 4.85
C GLY A 86 14.59 10.45 4.43
N GLY A 87 15.86 10.70 4.78
CA GLY A 87 16.53 11.97 4.51
C GLY A 87 15.83 13.15 5.19
N SER A 88 15.25 14.05 4.40
CA SER A 88 14.41 15.17 4.85
C SER A 88 12.92 14.82 4.95
N LEU A 89 12.51 13.62 4.56
CA LEU A 89 11.15 13.10 4.70
C LEU A 89 10.95 12.42 6.06
N PRO A 90 9.69 12.21 6.50
CA PRO A 90 9.38 11.46 7.71
C PRO A 90 9.96 10.04 7.73
N THR A 91 10.07 9.46 8.92
CA THR A 91 10.67 8.14 9.20
C THR A 91 9.82 7.26 10.14
N THR A 92 8.49 7.41 10.10
CA THR A 92 7.55 6.49 10.77
C THR A 92 7.85 5.04 10.41
N THR A 93 7.77 4.12 11.37
CA THR A 93 7.82 2.69 11.06
C THR A 93 6.42 2.18 10.74
N ILE A 94 6.29 1.37 9.69
CA ILE A 94 5.02 0.77 9.28
C ILE A 94 5.18 -0.75 9.20
N GLN A 95 4.24 -1.46 9.82
CA GLN A 95 4.05 -2.90 9.66
C GLN A 95 2.79 -3.13 8.81
N ILE A 96 2.85 -4.12 7.94
CA ILE A 96 1.76 -4.53 7.04
C ILE A 96 1.51 -6.02 7.30
N ASP A 97 0.25 -6.40 7.47
CA ASP A 97 -0.15 -7.79 7.69
C ASP A 97 -1.52 -8.08 7.03
N ASN A 98 -1.93 -9.35 7.05
CA ASN A 98 -3.25 -9.82 6.58
C ASN A 98 -3.59 -9.37 5.15
N ILE A 99 -2.60 -9.37 4.27
CA ILE A 99 -2.79 -9.02 2.85
C ILE A 99 -3.74 -10.04 2.21
N LYS A 100 -4.81 -9.54 1.59
CA LYS A 100 -5.82 -10.35 0.90
C LYS A 100 -6.09 -9.83 -0.49
N VAL A 101 -6.06 -10.75 -1.45
CA VAL A 101 -6.55 -10.57 -2.82
C VAL A 101 -7.83 -11.38 -2.93
N GLU A 102 -8.94 -10.71 -3.22
CA GLU A 102 -10.29 -11.28 -3.17
C GLU A 102 -11.06 -11.01 -4.46
#